data_AF-A0A7S2E8A2-F1
#
_entry.id   AF-A0A7S2E8A2-F1
#
_cell.length_a   1.000
_cell.length_b   1.000
_cell.length_c   1.000
_cell.angle_alpha   90.00
_cell.angle_beta   90.00
_cell.angle_gamma   90.00
#
_symmetry.space_group_name_H-M   'P 1'
#
loop_
_entity.id
_entity.type
_entity.pdbx_description
1 polymer ?
#
loop_
_entity_poly.entity_id
_entity_poly.type
_entity_poly.pdbx_seq_one_letter_code
_entity_poly.pdbx_strand_id
1 'polypeptide(L)'
;DGMGWRVLELTQLFAHGLIIWVDAIEFLAIFGIMVLLFLSVRAEGADPTFSRCWSILGLVIGLLSLFDFLAAIMRLQNWRVYSFISLTITILNAMILLPSWLLVLGCQLPKARAKFEGEEADSLTHRKEDGFSDEGEGSVELPQTQVI
;
A
#
# COMPACT_ATOMS: atom_id res chain seq x y z
N ASP A 1 -7.84 53.45 -13.77
CA ASP A 1 -8.74 52.34 -13.40
C ASP A 1 -7.96 51.20 -12.74
N GLY A 2 -8.10 51.05 -11.42
CA GLY A 2 -7.44 50.00 -10.60
C GLY A 2 -7.96 48.58 -10.87
N MET A 3 -8.42 48.31 -12.10
CA MET A 3 -9.04 47.05 -12.52
C MET A 3 -8.06 45.88 -12.41
N GLY A 4 -6.79 46.10 -12.77
CA GLY A 4 -5.74 45.07 -12.64
C GLY A 4 -5.50 44.63 -11.18
N TRP A 5 -5.57 45.56 -10.23
CA TRP A 5 -5.42 45.24 -8.80
C TRP A 5 -6.58 44.38 -8.28
N ARG A 6 -7.81 44.69 -8.69
CA ARG A 6 -8.99 43.91 -8.30
C ARG A 6 -9.00 42.51 -8.89
N VAL A 7 -8.54 42.35 -10.12
CA VAL A 7 -8.41 41.02 -10.74
C VAL A 7 -7.35 40.17 -10.03
N LEU A 8 -6.23 40.76 -9.61
CA LEU A 8 -5.21 40.07 -8.84
C LEU A 8 -5.73 39.61 -7.47
N GLU A 9 -6.43 40.48 -6.76
CA GLU A 9 -7.06 40.16 -5.47
C GLU A 9 -8.06 39.00 -5.58
N LEU A 10 -8.90 39.04 -6.62
CA LEU A 10 -9.88 37.99 -6.89
C LEU A 10 -9.19 36.65 -7.21
N THR A 11 -8.18 36.68 -8.09
CA THR A 11 -7.42 35.49 -8.49
C THR A 11 -6.73 34.84 -7.29
N GLN A 12 -6.15 35.66 -6.40
CA GLN A 12 -5.51 35.18 -5.17
C GLN A 12 -6.53 34.50 -4.25
N LEU A 13 -7.73 35.06 -4.11
CA LEU A 13 -8.80 34.47 -3.32
C LEU A 13 -9.24 33.12 -3.88
N PHE A 14 -9.41 33.01 -5.20
CA PHE A 14 -9.75 31.75 -5.86
C PHE A 14 -8.65 30.71 -5.73
N ALA A 15 -7.38 31.10 -5.91
CA ALA A 15 -6.24 30.21 -5.74
C ALA A 15 -6.18 29.63 -4.32
N HIS A 16 -6.37 30.48 -3.31
CA HIS A 16 -6.39 30.04 -1.91
C HIS A 16 -7.55 29.08 -1.62
N GLY A 17 -8.73 29.32 -2.19
CA GLY A 17 -9.86 28.39 -2.10
C GLY A 17 -9.55 27.04 -2.74
N LEU A 18 -8.98 27.02 -3.94
CA LEU A 18 -8.62 25.80 -4.66
C LEU A 18 -7.57 24.96 -3.91
N ILE A 19 -6.56 25.60 -3.33
CA ILE A 19 -5.53 24.90 -2.53
C ILE A 19 -6.19 24.11 -1.39
N ILE A 20 -7.13 24.72 -0.66
CA ILE A 20 -7.83 24.07 0.46
C ILE A 20 -8.66 22.86 -0.03
N TRP A 21 -9.30 22.98 -1.19
CA TRP A 21 -10.08 21.87 -1.76
C TRP A 21 -9.20 20.70 -2.20
N VAL A 22 -8.07 20.99 -2.86
CA VAL A 22 -7.12 19.96 -3.30
C VAL A 22 -6.54 19.23 -2.09
N ASP A 23 -6.14 19.98 -1.06
CA ASP A 23 -5.63 19.45 0.21
C ASP A 23 -6.65 18.50 0.88
N ALA A 24 -7.93 18.91 0.97
CA ALA A 24 -8.97 18.04 1.51
C ALA A 24 -9.15 16.73 0.71
N ILE A 25 -9.08 16.80 -0.62
CA ILE A 25 -9.19 15.62 -1.50
C ILE A 25 -7.98 14.69 -1.33
N GLU A 26 -6.78 15.24 -1.11
CA GLU A 26 -5.58 14.47 -0.84
C GLU A 26 -5.75 13.58 0.41
N PHE A 27 -6.26 14.12 1.50
CA PHE A 27 -6.53 13.34 2.72
C PHE A 27 -7.58 12.26 2.51
N LEU A 28 -8.60 12.52 1.69
CA LEU A 28 -9.59 11.52 1.31
C LEU A 28 -8.98 10.38 0.48
N ALA A 29 -8.08 10.71 -0.44
CA ALA A 29 -7.35 9.73 -1.23
C ALA A 29 -6.43 8.86 -0.36
N ILE A 30 -5.72 9.45 0.59
CA ILE A 30 -4.87 8.74 1.57
C ILE A 30 -5.72 7.75 2.38
N PHE A 31 -6.89 8.17 2.88
CA PHE A 31 -7.81 7.27 3.57
C PHE A 31 -8.21 6.08 2.68
N GLY A 32 -8.60 6.35 1.43
CA GLY A 32 -8.96 5.30 0.47
C GLY A 32 -7.84 4.28 0.24
N ILE A 33 -6.62 4.75 -0.03
CA ILE A 33 -5.46 3.88 -0.27
C ILE A 33 -5.13 3.04 0.98
N MET A 34 -5.13 3.65 2.16
CA MET A 34 -4.85 2.93 3.41
C MET A 34 -5.89 1.85 3.72
N VAL A 35 -7.17 2.12 3.47
CA VAL A 35 -8.24 1.11 3.61
C VAL A 35 -8.05 -0.02 2.61
N LEU A 36 -7.74 0.27 1.35
CA LEU A 36 -7.49 -0.75 0.32
C LEU A 36 -6.30 -1.63 0.71
N LEU A 37 -5.21 -1.05 1.22
CA LEU A 37 -4.06 -1.81 1.71
C LEU A 37 -4.42 -2.73 2.88
N PHE A 38 -5.21 -2.23 3.83
CA PHE A 38 -5.68 -3.05 4.95
C PHE A 38 -6.55 -4.23 4.49
N LEU A 39 -7.46 -4.00 3.56
CA LEU A 39 -8.30 -5.04 2.97
C LEU A 39 -7.46 -6.06 2.18
N SER A 40 -6.45 -5.59 1.46
CA SER A 40 -5.51 -6.45 0.71
C SER A 40 -4.77 -7.41 1.65
N VAL A 41 -4.17 -6.89 2.73
CA VAL A 41 -3.48 -7.72 3.75
C VAL A 41 -4.44 -8.68 4.45
N ARG A 42 -5.71 -8.28 4.63
CA ARG A 42 -6.74 -9.15 5.22
C ARG A 42 -7.17 -10.27 4.26
N ALA A 43 -7.16 -10.02 2.95
CA ALA A 43 -7.50 -11.00 1.93
C ALA A 43 -6.41 -12.07 1.75
N GLU A 44 -5.14 -11.75 2.05
CA GLU A 44 -3.98 -12.64 1.89
C GLU A 44 -3.94 -13.83 2.90
N GLY A 45 -4.74 -13.78 3.97
CA GLY A 45 -5.00 -14.95 4.83
C GLY A 45 -3.94 -15.27 5.90
N ALA A 46 -3.49 -16.53 5.97
CA ALA A 46 -2.76 -17.09 7.11
C ALA A 46 -1.27 -16.69 7.18
N ASP A 47 -0.61 -16.51 6.03
CA ASP A 47 0.80 -16.12 5.92
C ASP A 47 0.94 -14.73 5.27
N PRO A 48 0.49 -13.66 5.93
CA PRO A 48 0.52 -12.34 5.34
C PRO A 48 1.96 -11.92 5.07
N THR A 49 2.22 -11.48 3.84
CA THR A 49 3.51 -10.99 3.38
C THR A 49 3.97 -9.76 4.19
N PHE A 50 3.00 -9.02 4.73
CA PHE A 50 3.22 -7.84 5.56
C PHE A 50 2.73 -8.03 6.99
N SER A 51 3.39 -7.38 7.95
CA SER A 51 3.02 -7.47 9.36
C SER A 51 1.62 -6.90 9.63
N ARG A 52 0.77 -7.66 10.33
CA ARG A 52 -0.59 -7.20 10.74
C ARG A 52 -0.55 -5.91 11.56
N CYS A 53 0.50 -5.69 12.35
CA CYS A 53 0.64 -4.45 13.13
C CYS A 53 0.85 -3.23 12.22
N TRP A 54 1.54 -3.41 11.09
CA TRP A 54 1.81 -2.33 10.14
C TRP A 54 0.54 -1.96 9.34
N SER A 55 -0.29 -2.95 8.98
CA SER A 55 -1.57 -2.67 8.32
C SER A 55 -2.56 -1.96 9.25
N ILE A 56 -2.57 -2.30 10.54
CA ILE A 56 -3.35 -1.58 11.56
C ILE A 56 -2.85 -0.13 11.70
N LEU A 57 -1.53 0.09 11.71
CA LEU A 57 -0.98 1.45 11.76
C LEU A 57 -1.39 2.28 10.54
N GLY A 58 -1.35 1.68 9.34
CA GLY A 58 -1.88 2.32 8.11
C GLY A 58 -3.37 2.65 8.21
N LEU A 59 -4.18 1.76 8.79
CA LEU A 59 -5.61 2.02 9.04
C LEU A 59 -5.82 3.21 9.98
N VAL A 60 -5.02 3.31 11.05
CA VAL A 60 -5.07 4.45 11.98
C VAL A 60 -4.73 5.76 11.25
N ILE A 61 -3.68 5.77 10.42
CA ILE A 61 -3.34 6.92 9.57
C ILE A 61 -4.52 7.31 8.68
N GLY A 62 -5.10 6.33 7.98
CA GLY A 62 -6.28 6.55 7.14
C GLY A 62 -7.44 7.17 7.92
N LEU A 63 -7.76 6.64 9.11
CA LEU A 63 -8.83 7.18 9.96
C LEU A 63 -8.54 8.62 10.39
N LEU A 64 -7.30 8.94 10.76
CA LEU A 64 -6.91 10.31 11.08
C LEU A 64 -7.07 11.24 9.85
N SER A 65 -6.71 10.78 8.66
CA SER A 65 -6.93 11.54 7.42
C SER A 65 -8.41 11.76 7.10
N LEU A 66 -9.28 10.78 7.41
CA LEU A 66 -10.73 10.96 7.30
C LEU A 66 -11.24 12.05 8.26
N PHE A 67 -10.74 12.08 9.49
CA PHE A 67 -11.07 13.15 10.44
C PHE A 67 -10.57 14.52 9.97
N ASP A 68 -9.40 14.59 9.33
CA ASP A 68 -8.88 15.83 8.76
C ASP A 68 -9.77 16.34 7.63
N PHE A 69 -10.18 15.45 6.72
CA PHE A 69 -11.15 15.78 5.68
C PHE A 69 -12.49 16.27 6.27
N LEU A 70 -12.99 15.61 7.33
CA LEU A 70 -14.22 16.03 8.00
C LEU A 70 -14.05 17.40 8.67
N ALA A 71 -12.90 17.67 9.27
CA ALA A 71 -12.56 18.98 9.84
C ALA A 71 -12.48 20.06 8.75
N ALA A 72 -11.97 19.72 7.56
CA ALA A 72 -11.96 20.62 6.40
C ALA A 72 -13.38 20.99 5.95
N ILE A 73 -14.34 20.04 5.98
CA ILE A 73 -15.76 20.33 5.73
C ILE A 73 -16.35 21.21 6.85
N MET A 74 -16.09 20.87 8.12
CA MET A 74 -16.60 21.63 9.26
C MET A 74 -16.00 23.04 9.39
N ARG A 75 -14.89 23.33 8.68
CA ARG A 75 -14.31 24.67 8.56
C ARG A 75 -15.33 25.70 8.04
N LEU A 76 -16.39 25.26 7.34
CA LEU A 76 -17.52 26.09 6.92
C LEU A 76 -18.35 26.65 8.11
N GLN A 77 -18.36 25.97 9.25
CA GLN A 77 -19.09 26.41 10.45
C GLN A 77 -18.22 27.29 11.35
N ASN A 78 -17.01 26.84 11.69
CA ASN A 78 -16.10 27.58 12.58
C ASN A 78 -14.68 27.58 12.03
N TRP A 79 -14.40 28.54 11.14
CA TRP A 79 -13.11 28.63 10.43
C TRP A 79 -11.90 28.56 11.36
N ARG A 80 -11.93 29.26 12.51
CA ARG A 80 -10.77 29.39 13.40
C ARG A 80 -10.41 28.10 14.12
N VAL A 81 -11.40 27.38 14.66
CA VAL A 81 -11.17 26.17 15.47
C VAL A 81 -10.76 25.02 14.56
N TYR A 82 -11.53 24.78 13.49
CA TYR A 82 -11.28 23.66 12.60
C TYR A 82 -10.01 23.84 11.76
N SER A 83 -9.58 25.08 11.48
CA SER A 83 -8.27 25.30 10.85
C SER A 83 -7.11 24.90 11.75
N PHE A 84 -7.19 25.16 13.06
CA PHE A 84 -6.14 24.76 13.99
C PHE A 84 -6.08 23.24 14.17
N ILE A 85 -7.24 22.61 14.32
CA ILE A 85 -7.36 21.14 14.44
C ILE A 85 -6.81 20.46 13.18
N SER A 86 -7.27 20.91 12.01
CA SER A 86 -6.83 20.35 10.73
C SER A 86 -5.31 20.48 10.56
N LEU A 87 -4.75 21.68 10.77
CA LEU A 87 -3.30 21.89 10.70
C LEU A 87 -2.52 20.96 11.66
N THR A 88 -3.05 20.72 12.86
CA THR A 88 -2.42 19.81 13.83
C THR A 88 -2.43 18.37 13.32
N ILE A 89 -3.56 17.89 12.79
CA ILE A 89 -3.70 16.54 12.26
C ILE A 89 -2.83 16.37 11.01
N THR A 90 -2.87 17.33 10.08
CA THR A 90 -2.03 17.37 8.88
C THR A 90 -0.55 17.26 9.24
N ILE A 91 -0.05 18.03 10.21
CA ILE A 91 1.37 17.96 10.62
C ILE A 91 1.70 16.58 11.18
N LEU A 92 0.87 16.03 12.08
CA LEU A 92 1.12 14.71 12.65
C LEU A 92 1.12 13.61 11.58
N ASN A 93 0.13 13.64 10.67
CA ASN A 93 -0.01 12.67 9.59
C ASN A 93 1.12 12.79 8.56
N ALA A 94 1.40 13.99 8.06
CA ALA A 94 2.33 14.21 6.96
C ALA A 94 3.80 14.20 7.41
N MET A 95 4.14 14.76 8.57
CA MET A 95 5.54 14.87 9.00
C MET A 95 6.05 13.67 9.79
N ILE A 96 5.17 12.91 10.46
CA ILE A 96 5.61 11.84 11.37
C ILE A 96 5.03 10.50 10.94
N LEU A 97 3.71 10.39 10.86
CA LEU A 97 3.05 9.10 10.68
C LEU A 97 3.29 8.51 9.28
N LEU A 98 3.10 9.29 8.20
CA LEU A 98 3.39 8.83 6.84
C LEU A 98 4.86 8.46 6.60
N PRO A 99 5.86 9.29 6.93
CA PRO A 99 7.25 8.93 6.71
C PRO A 99 7.71 7.76 7.57
N SER A 100 7.25 7.65 8.82
CA SER A 100 7.55 6.47 9.65
C SER A 100 6.91 5.20 9.08
N TRP A 101 5.66 5.28 8.62
CA TRP A 101 4.98 4.16 7.98
C TRP A 101 5.64 3.72 6.67
N LEU A 102 6.07 4.68 5.83
CA LEU A 102 6.80 4.42 4.59
C LEU A 102 8.17 3.80 4.84
N LEU A 103 8.88 4.24 5.87
CA LEU A 103 10.19 3.68 6.23
C LEU A 103 10.04 2.21 6.67
N VAL A 104 9.02 1.90 7.46
CA VAL A 104 8.70 0.52 7.86
C VAL A 104 8.25 -0.34 6.68
N LEU A 105 7.54 0.23 5.70
CA LEU A 105 7.22 -0.46 4.44
C LEU A 105 8.50 -0.76 3.64
N GLY A 106 9.40 0.21 3.50
CA GLY A 106 10.68 0.04 2.80
C GLY A 106 11.55 -1.08 3.38
N CYS A 107 11.50 -1.29 4.71
CA CYS A 107 12.18 -2.41 5.36
C CYS A 107 11.48 -3.78 5.16
N GLN A 108 10.18 -3.79 4.84
CA GLN A 108 9.41 -5.03 4.60
C GLN A 108 9.50 -5.51 3.16
N LEU A 109 9.70 -4.62 2.18
CA LEU A 109 9.84 -4.99 0.76
C LEU A 109 10.93 -6.05 0.51
N PRO A 110 12.14 -5.97 1.10
CA PRO A 110 13.16 -7.00 0.93
C PRO A 110 12.74 -8.36 1.50
N LYS A 111 12.00 -8.37 2.61
CA LYS A 111 11.50 -9.61 3.24
C LYS A 111 10.43 -10.27 2.40
N ALA A 112 9.51 -9.46 1.85
CA ALA A 112 8.50 -9.93 0.91
C ALA A 112 9.15 -10.56 -0.34
N ARG A 113 10.14 -9.86 -0.93
CA ARG A 113 10.88 -10.35 -2.10
C ARG A 113 11.56 -11.70 -1.84
N ALA A 114 12.25 -11.85 -0.71
CA ALA A 114 12.91 -13.10 -0.35
C ALA A 114 11.94 -14.28 -0.19
N LYS A 115 10.71 -14.02 0.29
CA LYS A 115 9.66 -15.06 0.40
C LYS A 115 9.21 -15.54 -0.98
N PHE A 116 8.91 -14.61 -1.90
CA PHE A 116 8.49 -14.95 -3.27
C PHE A 116 9.59 -15.68 -4.06
N GLU A 117 10.85 -15.24 -3.95
CA GLU A 117 11.98 -15.93 -4.61
C GLU A 117 12.20 -17.35 -4.05
N GLY A 118 11.88 -17.59 -2.77
CA GLY A 118 11.95 -18.91 -2.15
C GLY A 118 10.86 -19.88 -2.60
N GLU A 119 9.60 -19.43 -2.69
CA GLU A 119 8.48 -20.24 -3.19
C GLU A 119 8.64 -20.62 -4.68
N GLU A 120 9.22 -19.73 -5.49
CA GLU A 120 9.52 -20.02 -6.90
C GLU A 120 10.62 -21.08 -7.06
N ALA A 121 11.64 -21.06 -6.21
CA ALA A 121 12.71 -22.07 -6.22
C ALA A 121 12.21 -23.46 -5.78
N ASP A 122 11.31 -23.52 -4.79
CA ASP A 122 10.75 -24.78 -4.29
C ASP A 122 9.82 -25.43 -5.32
N SER A 123 8.96 -24.64 -5.96
CA SER A 123 8.05 -25.12 -7.02
C SER A 123 8.78 -25.62 -8.28
N LEU A 124 9.95 -25.05 -8.62
CA LEU A 124 10.81 -25.57 -9.69
C LEU A 124 11.50 -26.89 -9.32
N THR A 125 11.77 -27.12 -8.04
CA THR A 125 12.41 -28.36 -7.56
C THR A 125 11.40 -29.51 -7.59
N HIS A 126 10.18 -29.29 -7.09
CA HIS A 126 9.11 -30.29 -7.14
C HIS A 126 8.76 -30.69 -8.59
N ARG A 127 8.73 -29.71 -9.53
CA ARG A 127 8.47 -30.00 -10.95
C ARG A 127 9.55 -30.88 -11.60
N LYS A 128 10.80 -30.81 -11.15
CA LYS A 128 11.89 -31.66 -11.69
C LYS A 128 11.78 -33.10 -11.21
N GLU A 129 11.32 -33.33 -9.99
CA GLU A 129 11.13 -34.69 -9.44
C GLU A 129 9.98 -35.43 -10.13
N ASP A 130 8.88 -34.73 -10.43
CA ASP A 130 7.73 -35.30 -11.15
C ASP A 130 8.04 -35.62 -12.63
N GLY A 131 9.07 -34.98 -13.21
CA GLY A 131 9.48 -35.17 -14.61
C GLY A 131 10.54 -36.25 -14.85
N PHE A 132 11.11 -36.85 -13.80
CA PHE A 132 12.26 -37.78 -13.91
C PHE A 132 11.88 -39.26 -13.71
N SER A 133 10.60 -39.60 -13.51
CA SER A 133 10.18 -40.96 -13.15
C SER A 133 9.78 -41.88 -14.32
N ASP A 134 10.07 -41.55 -15.59
CA ASP A 134 9.56 -42.34 -16.75
C ASP A 134 10.61 -42.76 -17.80
N GLU A 135 11.90 -42.84 -17.44
CA GLU A 135 12.95 -43.37 -18.33
C GLU A 135 13.90 -44.35 -17.62
N GLY A 136 13.42 -45.55 -17.25
CA GLY A 136 14.33 -46.50 -16.62
C GLY A 136 13.83 -47.90 -16.28
N GLU A 137 13.11 -48.60 -17.15
CA GLU A 137 12.96 -50.06 -17.01
C GLU A 137 12.70 -50.78 -18.35
N GLY A 138 13.65 -50.65 -19.28
CA GLY A 138 13.75 -51.51 -20.47
C GLY A 138 14.70 -52.67 -20.22
N SER A 139 14.27 -53.69 -19.46
CA SER A 139 15.02 -54.94 -19.29
C SER A 139 15.03 -55.72 -20.60
N VAL A 140 16.14 -55.65 -21.34
CA VAL A 140 16.40 -56.51 -22.50
C VAL A 140 16.75 -57.92 -22.01
N GLU A 141 15.78 -58.83 -22.03
CA GLU A 141 16.02 -60.26 -21.83
C GLU A 141 16.85 -60.81 -23.01
N LEU A 142 18.04 -61.32 -22.71
CA LEU A 142 18.87 -62.05 -23.68
C LEU A 142 18.42 -63.53 -23.75
N PRO A 143 18.25 -64.10 -24.96
CA PRO A 143 17.85 -65.49 -25.12
C PRO A 143 18.97 -66.45 -24.70
N GLN A 144 18.65 -67.40 -23.82
CA GLN A 144 19.56 -68.48 -23.47
C GLN A 144 19.68 -69.49 -24.61
N THR A 145 20.83 -69.48 -25.28
CA THR A 145 21.24 -70.53 -26.22
C THR A 145 21.60 -71.79 -25.44
N GLN A 146 20.77 -72.83 -25.55
CA GLN A 146 21.13 -74.19 -25.11
C GLN A 146 22.19 -74.78 -26.02
N VAL A 147 23.28 -75.26 -25.43
CA VAL A 147 24.29 -76.12 -26.09
C VAL A 147 23.97 -77.56 -25.71
N ILE A 148 23.78 -78.39 -26.73
CA ILE A 148 23.62 -79.86 -26.67
C ILE A 148 25.01 -80.50 -26.55
#